data_AF-A0A0K3ACB7-F1
#
_entry.id   AF-A0A0K3ACB7-F1
#
_cell.length_a   1.000
_cell.length_b   1.000
_cell.length_c   1.000
_cell.angle_alpha   90.00
_cell.angle_beta   90.00
_cell.angle_gamma   90.00
#
_symmetry.space_group_name_H-M   'P 1'
#
loop_
_entity.id
_entity.type
_entity.pdbx_description
1 polymer ?
#
loop_
_entity_poly.entity_id
_entity_poly.type
_entity_poly.pdbx_seq_one_letter_code
_entity_poly.pdbx_strand_id
1 'polypeptide(L)'
;MRIRSTGLNRNVKSEVARAKVACKASLGVDALRLQLKPAWTTVVPDGLDPCLQDDVLKIYELATQSPKLVPGQQLANATSAPLAPGEEALAEGSNNWVIAPNKSATGHAVLADDPHRAYTVPSLRHFVHLNSPGMNIIGAGEPAAPGVAIGHNAQIAFGLTIFNIDQEDLYVYRLNPNDASQYWYNGFWEPMTTQREKIAVRGGDAQAVTLQFTRHGPVIYIDAGTHTAYAVRSVWSRPGTVPYMGSLNYQSATSYAQFKTALAHWGAPSVNQVYADTSGNIGWVTAGITPRRDN
;
A
#
# COMPACT_ATOMS: atom_id res chain seq x y z
N MET A 1 -19.50 10.71 5.90
CA MET A 1 -18.16 10.22 6.30
C MET A 1 -17.42 9.82 5.02
N ARG A 2 -16.28 10.45 4.68
CA ARG A 2 -15.44 9.95 3.59
C ARG A 2 -14.49 8.91 4.19
N ILE A 3 -14.83 7.62 4.05
CA ILE A 3 -13.94 6.53 4.47
C ILE A 3 -12.81 6.48 3.45
N ARG A 4 -11.59 6.87 3.85
CA ARG A 4 -10.39 6.72 3.03
C ARG A 4 -9.77 5.37 3.36
N SER A 5 -9.75 4.46 2.38
CA SER A 5 -8.95 3.24 2.45
C SER A 5 -7.81 3.37 1.47
N THR A 6 -6.58 3.38 1.97
CA THR A 6 -5.35 3.57 1.20
C THR A 6 -4.77 2.23 0.70
N GLY A 7 -5.41 1.12 1.03
CA GLY A 7 -4.80 -0.21 0.93
C GLY A 7 -3.61 -0.35 1.88
N LEU A 8 -2.94 -1.49 1.81
CA LEU A 8 -1.67 -1.71 2.49
C LEU A 8 -0.52 -1.45 1.51
N ASN A 9 0.14 -0.31 1.65
CA ASN A 9 1.44 0.01 1.04
C ASN A 9 2.26 0.74 2.09
N ARG A 10 3.49 0.28 2.35
CA ARG A 10 4.35 0.85 3.40
C ARG A 10 5.84 0.85 3.04
N ASN A 11 6.19 0.66 1.77
CA ASN A 11 7.60 0.50 1.41
C ASN A 11 8.37 1.82 1.46
N VAL A 12 7.71 2.98 1.31
CA VAL A 12 8.38 4.29 1.42
C VAL A 12 9.02 4.50 2.80
N LYS A 13 8.43 3.95 3.87
CA LYS A 13 9.02 3.98 5.21
C LYS A 13 10.34 3.19 5.25
N SER A 14 10.38 2.06 4.55
CA SER A 14 11.58 1.22 4.45
C SER A 14 12.68 1.88 3.60
N GLU A 15 12.31 2.63 2.56
CA GLU A 15 13.25 3.43 1.77
C GLU A 15 13.90 4.54 2.60
N VAL A 16 13.09 5.32 3.33
CA VAL A 16 13.61 6.38 4.21
C VAL A 16 14.47 5.78 5.32
N ALA A 17 14.08 4.64 5.90
CA ALA A 17 14.92 3.94 6.87
C ALA A 17 16.27 3.53 6.26
N ARG A 18 16.28 2.98 5.03
CA ARG A 18 17.51 2.63 4.31
C ARG A 18 18.40 3.85 4.07
N ALA A 19 17.83 4.98 3.64
CA ALA A 19 18.57 6.22 3.47
C ALA A 19 19.19 6.70 4.79
N LYS A 20 18.43 6.70 5.89
CA LYS A 20 18.95 7.07 7.21
C LYS A 20 20.07 6.14 7.71
N VAL A 21 20.00 4.84 7.42
CA VAL A 21 21.11 3.90 7.70
C VAL A 21 22.34 4.25 6.86
N ALA A 22 22.16 4.54 5.57
CA ALA A 22 23.25 4.93 4.69
C ALA A 22 23.93 6.22 5.15
N CYS A 23 23.16 7.22 5.59
CA CYS A 23 23.67 8.47 6.16
C CYS A 23 24.53 8.24 7.42
N LYS A 24 24.08 7.36 8.33
CA LYS A 24 24.76 7.12 9.63
C LYS A 24 25.92 6.14 9.55
N ALA A 25 25.95 5.28 8.53
CA ALA A 25 26.95 4.24 8.39
C ALA A 25 27.30 4.00 6.91
N SER A 26 26.63 3.05 6.26
CA SER A 26 26.80 2.77 4.83
C SER A 26 25.59 1.98 4.29
N LEU A 27 25.40 1.99 2.97
CA LEU A 27 24.32 1.22 2.34
C LEU A 27 24.38 -0.28 2.65
N GLY A 28 25.59 -0.85 2.77
CA GLY A 28 25.79 -2.26 3.05
C GLY A 28 25.25 -2.69 4.43
N VAL A 29 25.22 -1.76 5.39
CA VAL A 29 24.71 -2.02 6.74
C VAL A 29 23.19 -2.24 6.75
N ASP A 30 22.45 -1.67 5.79
CA ASP A 30 20.99 -1.86 5.74
C ASP A 30 20.59 -3.31 5.49
N ALA A 31 21.50 -4.16 4.99
CA ALA A 31 21.27 -5.60 4.87
C ALA A 31 21.01 -6.29 6.22
N LEU A 32 21.45 -5.69 7.34
CA LEU A 32 21.12 -6.17 8.69
C LEU A 32 19.67 -5.87 9.08
N ARG A 33 19.08 -4.80 8.54
CA ARG A 33 17.67 -4.43 8.76
C ARG A 33 16.75 -5.17 7.80
N LEU A 34 17.04 -5.08 6.49
CA LEU A 34 16.21 -5.66 5.44
C LEU A 34 17.02 -5.97 4.18
N GLN A 35 17.15 -7.26 3.88
CA GLN A 35 17.68 -7.75 2.60
C GLN A 35 16.64 -7.61 1.50
N LEU A 36 17.03 -7.04 0.36
CA LEU A 36 16.18 -6.92 -0.82
C LEU A 36 16.00 -8.29 -1.49
N LYS A 37 14.78 -8.54 -1.98
CA LYS A 37 14.43 -9.75 -2.74
C LYS A 37 13.69 -9.34 -4.02
N PRO A 38 14.16 -9.76 -5.22
CA PRO A 38 15.40 -10.51 -5.47
C PRO A 38 16.65 -9.75 -5.01
N ALA A 39 17.78 -10.46 -4.89
CA ALA A 39 19.03 -9.85 -4.46
C ALA A 39 19.39 -8.66 -5.38
N TRP A 40 19.73 -7.53 -4.77
CA TRP A 40 20.02 -6.28 -5.47
C TRP A 40 21.16 -5.54 -4.77
N THR A 41 22.06 -4.95 -5.55
CA THR A 41 23.13 -4.08 -5.02
C THR A 41 22.66 -2.63 -5.10
N THR A 42 22.28 -2.05 -3.97
CA THR A 42 21.88 -0.64 -3.92
C THR A 42 23.10 0.26 -4.08
N VAL A 43 22.95 1.33 -4.86
CA VAL A 43 23.91 2.42 -5.00
C VAL A 43 23.22 3.74 -4.64
N VAL A 44 23.98 4.71 -4.12
CA VAL A 44 23.49 6.09 -3.97
C VAL A 44 23.72 6.78 -5.31
N PRO A 45 22.67 7.29 -5.98
CA PRO A 45 22.85 8.07 -7.20
C PRO A 45 23.70 9.32 -6.96
N ASP A 46 24.45 9.73 -7.98
CA ASP A 46 25.26 10.95 -7.91
C ASP A 46 24.40 12.17 -7.53
N GLY A 47 24.86 12.92 -6.53
CA GLY A 47 24.18 14.12 -6.04
C GLY A 47 22.98 13.87 -5.12
N LEU A 48 22.67 12.62 -4.77
CA LEU A 48 21.68 12.32 -3.73
C LEU A 48 22.34 12.29 -2.35
N ASP A 49 21.87 13.15 -1.44
CA ASP A 49 22.21 13.07 -0.02
C ASP A 49 21.25 12.12 0.71
N PRO A 50 21.72 11.00 1.30
CA PRO A 50 20.88 10.08 2.05
C PRO A 50 20.48 10.60 3.45
N CYS A 51 21.05 11.73 3.91
CA CYS A 51 20.76 12.32 5.21
C CYS A 51 19.44 13.11 5.23
N LEU A 52 18.33 12.38 5.09
CA LEU A 52 16.99 12.94 5.08
C LEU A 52 16.57 13.52 6.43
N GLN A 53 15.82 14.63 6.39
CA GLN A 53 15.22 15.26 7.58
C GLN A 53 14.35 14.28 8.37
N ASP A 54 14.32 14.44 9.69
CA ASP A 54 13.66 13.45 10.55
C ASP A 54 12.15 13.36 10.33
N ASP A 55 11.52 14.47 9.98
CA ASP A 55 10.09 14.62 9.75
C ASP A 55 9.70 14.55 8.26
N VAL A 56 10.60 14.11 7.37
CA VAL A 56 10.34 14.02 5.91
C VAL A 56 9.08 13.23 5.56
N LEU A 57 8.70 12.23 6.38
CA LEU A 57 7.49 11.41 6.17
C LEU A 57 6.26 11.90 6.95
N LYS A 58 6.34 12.99 7.74
CA LYS A 58 5.26 13.41 8.64
C LYS A 58 3.91 13.53 7.94
N ILE A 59 3.86 14.18 6.77
CA ILE A 59 2.62 14.32 5.99
C ILE A 59 2.12 12.96 5.50
N TYR A 60 3.01 12.11 4.98
CA TYR A 60 2.67 10.76 4.54
C TYR A 60 2.10 9.90 5.68
N GLU A 61 2.71 9.96 6.86
CA GLU A 61 2.25 9.20 8.03
C GLU A 61 0.90 9.68 8.53
N LEU A 62 0.69 10.99 8.63
CA LEU A 62 -0.61 11.56 8.98
C LEU A 62 -1.69 11.19 7.96
N ALA A 63 -1.34 11.10 6.67
CA ALA A 63 -2.27 10.75 5.60
C ALA A 63 -2.64 9.25 5.55
N THR A 64 -1.79 8.37 6.09
CA THR A 64 -1.93 6.91 5.96
C THR A 64 -2.22 6.19 7.27
N GLN A 65 -2.01 6.83 8.42
CA GLN A 65 -2.36 6.26 9.71
C GLN A 65 -3.88 6.24 9.93
N SER A 66 -4.35 5.28 10.75
CA SER A 66 -5.70 5.33 11.29
C SER A 66 -5.90 6.61 12.12
N PRO A 67 -7.04 7.30 12.02
CA PRO A 67 -7.34 8.47 12.84
C PRO A 67 -7.25 8.10 14.33
N LYS A 68 -6.37 8.77 15.07
CA LYS A 68 -6.31 8.66 16.53
C LYS A 68 -7.24 9.71 17.12
N LEU A 69 -8.35 9.28 17.72
CA LEU A 69 -9.24 10.14 18.47
C LEU A 69 -8.85 10.06 19.95
N VAL A 70 -8.15 11.06 20.45
CA VAL A 70 -7.80 11.16 21.87
C VAL A 70 -8.88 11.97 22.59
N PRO A 71 -9.56 11.42 23.62
CA PRO A 71 -10.51 12.20 24.42
C PRO A 71 -9.83 13.45 25.01
N GLY A 72 -10.42 14.63 24.79
CA GLY A 72 -9.94 15.89 25.38
C GLY A 72 -8.92 16.69 24.58
N GLN A 73 -8.46 16.22 23.41
CA GLN A 73 -7.68 17.08 22.51
C GLN A 73 -8.60 18.09 21.79
N GLN A 74 -8.56 19.36 22.23
CA GLN A 74 -8.98 20.47 21.37
C GLN A 74 -8.04 20.53 20.16
N LEU A 75 -8.55 20.26 18.97
CA LEU A 75 -7.81 20.34 17.70
C LEU A 75 -7.57 21.80 17.24
N ALA A 76 -7.36 22.73 18.18
CA ALA A 76 -6.99 24.11 17.91
C ALA A 76 -5.77 24.45 18.79
N ASN A 77 -4.65 24.78 18.15
CA ASN A 77 -3.36 25.18 18.73
C ASN A 77 -2.40 24.06 19.18
N ALA A 78 -2.12 23.08 18.32
CA ALA A 78 -1.06 22.10 18.57
C ALA A 78 0.32 22.64 18.16
N THR A 79 1.00 23.35 19.06
CA THR A 79 2.47 23.27 19.15
C THR A 79 2.80 21.87 19.67
N SER A 80 3.03 20.93 18.75
CA SER A 80 3.17 19.52 19.09
C SER A 80 4.59 19.20 19.57
N ALA A 81 4.69 18.73 20.82
CA ALA A 81 5.73 17.78 21.22
C ALA A 81 5.53 16.46 20.45
N PRO A 82 6.61 15.72 20.13
CA PRO A 82 6.49 14.47 19.39
C PRO A 82 5.80 13.41 20.25
N LEU A 83 4.67 12.90 19.76
CA LEU A 83 4.01 11.73 20.32
C LEU A 83 4.94 10.52 20.20
N ALA A 84 5.21 9.85 21.32
CA ALA A 84 5.87 8.56 21.33
C ALA A 84 5.13 7.57 20.42
N PRO A 85 5.83 6.68 19.69
CA PRO A 85 5.18 5.64 18.91
C PRO A 85 4.41 4.71 19.86
N GLY A 86 3.08 4.69 19.75
CA GLY A 86 2.27 3.68 20.42
C GLY A 86 2.58 2.30 19.85
N GLU A 87 2.83 1.35 20.76
CA GLU A 87 3.19 -0.06 20.56
C GLU A 87 2.08 -0.94 19.95
N GLU A 88 1.42 -0.50 18.88
CA GLU A 88 0.45 -1.33 18.12
C GLU A 88 0.93 -1.59 16.69
N ALA A 89 2.23 -1.85 16.54
CA ALA A 89 2.73 -2.60 15.40
C ALA A 89 3.10 -4.01 15.89
N LEU A 90 2.12 -4.73 16.46
CA LEU A 90 2.21 -6.19 16.49
C LEU A 90 2.48 -6.62 15.04
N ALA A 91 3.45 -7.51 14.86
CA ALA A 91 3.79 -8.05 13.55
C ALA A 91 2.52 -8.69 12.95
N GLU A 92 1.82 -7.95 12.10
CA GLU A 92 0.71 -8.47 11.30
C GLU A 92 1.32 -9.44 10.29
N GLY A 93 1.22 -10.73 10.61
CA GLY A 93 1.39 -11.80 9.64
C GLY A 93 0.08 -12.05 8.91
N SER A 94 0.06 -13.01 8.01
CA SER A 94 -1.16 -13.70 7.61
C SER A 94 -0.73 -15.06 7.10
N ASN A 95 -1.57 -16.08 7.27
CA ASN A 95 -1.24 -17.43 6.83
C ASN A 95 -2.20 -17.85 5.72
N ASN A 96 -1.69 -18.59 4.75
CA ASN A 96 -2.53 -19.39 3.87
C ASN A 96 -1.77 -20.64 3.40
N TRP A 97 -2.51 -21.73 3.20
CA TRP A 97 -1.94 -22.97 2.71
C TRP A 97 -2.94 -23.76 1.88
N VAL A 98 -2.38 -24.57 0.98
CA VAL A 98 -3.12 -25.52 0.16
C VAL A 98 -2.50 -26.91 0.30
N ILE A 99 -3.35 -27.91 0.46
CA ILE A 99 -2.98 -29.31 0.64
C ILE A 99 -3.48 -30.07 -0.58
N ALA A 100 -2.57 -30.74 -1.29
CA ALA A 100 -2.92 -31.58 -2.42
C ALA A 100 -3.72 -32.81 -1.97
N PRO A 101 -4.60 -33.37 -2.82
CA PRO A 101 -5.40 -34.56 -2.52
C PRO A 101 -4.61 -35.73 -1.89
N ASN A 102 -3.43 -36.04 -2.45
CA ASN A 102 -2.58 -37.13 -1.98
C ASN A 102 -1.92 -36.90 -0.61
N LYS A 103 -2.06 -35.69 -0.05
CA LYS A 103 -1.61 -35.31 1.30
C LYS A 103 -2.78 -35.05 2.25
N SER A 104 -4.02 -35.17 1.78
CA SER A 104 -5.23 -34.92 2.56
C SER A 104 -5.87 -36.24 2.98
N ALA A 105 -6.34 -36.32 4.22
CA ALA A 105 -7.05 -37.50 4.74
C ALA A 105 -8.38 -37.77 4.00
N THR A 106 -8.95 -36.75 3.33
CA THR A 106 -10.21 -36.87 2.59
C THR A 106 -10.02 -37.23 1.12
N GLY A 107 -8.78 -37.25 0.61
CA GLY A 107 -8.52 -37.41 -0.81
C GLY A 107 -8.95 -36.21 -1.67
N HIS A 108 -9.27 -35.07 -1.06
CA HIS A 108 -9.62 -33.82 -1.75
C HIS A 108 -8.59 -32.72 -1.46
N ALA A 109 -8.49 -31.74 -2.38
CA ALA A 109 -7.71 -30.54 -2.12
C ALA A 109 -8.33 -29.74 -0.97
N VAL A 110 -7.49 -29.21 -0.08
CA VAL A 110 -7.92 -28.38 1.05
C VAL A 110 -7.20 -27.03 0.98
N LEU A 111 -7.95 -25.95 1.17
CA LEU A 111 -7.42 -24.60 1.28
C LEU A 111 -7.78 -24.05 2.66
N ALA A 112 -6.79 -23.47 3.34
CA ALA A 112 -7.04 -22.64 4.52
C ALA A 112 -6.45 -21.25 4.29
N ASP A 113 -7.22 -20.23 4.66
CA ASP A 113 -6.84 -18.83 4.57
C ASP A 113 -7.12 -18.17 5.92
N ASP A 114 -6.10 -17.53 6.47
CA ASP A 114 -6.09 -16.93 7.81
C ASP A 114 -5.47 -15.51 7.71
N PRO A 115 -6.23 -14.55 7.15
CA PRO A 115 -5.78 -13.16 7.01
C PRO A 115 -5.81 -12.44 8.36
N HIS A 116 -4.66 -11.98 8.86
CA HIS A 116 -4.61 -11.18 10.10
C HIS A 116 -4.72 -9.71 9.78
N ARG A 117 -5.71 -9.05 10.38
CA ARG A 117 -5.91 -7.61 10.28
C ARG A 117 -6.41 -7.10 11.62
N ALA A 118 -6.00 -5.88 11.99
CA ALA A 118 -6.54 -5.20 13.15
C ALA A 118 -8.08 -5.23 13.19
N TYR A 119 -8.64 -5.55 14.36
CA TYR A 119 -10.08 -5.49 14.58
C TYR A 119 -10.52 -4.02 14.65
N THR A 120 -11.32 -3.59 13.67
CA THR A 120 -11.85 -2.22 13.59
C THR A 120 -13.37 -2.22 13.61
N VAL A 121 -13.97 -1.07 13.92
CA VAL A 121 -15.41 -0.84 13.77
C VAL A 121 -15.61 0.33 12.78
N PRO A 122 -16.18 0.09 11.58
CA PRO A 122 -16.62 -1.21 11.06
C PRO A 122 -15.46 -2.17 10.76
N SER A 123 -15.75 -3.48 10.76
CA SER A 123 -14.78 -4.53 10.41
C SER A 123 -14.29 -4.36 8.98
N LEU A 124 -13.00 -4.61 8.77
CA LEU A 124 -12.40 -4.65 7.44
C LEU A 124 -12.84 -5.89 6.62
N ARG A 125 -13.33 -6.94 7.27
CA ARG A 125 -13.85 -8.14 6.59
C ARG A 125 -15.36 -8.18 6.74
N HIS A 126 -16.05 -8.28 5.60
CA HIS A 126 -17.49 -8.47 5.54
C HIS A 126 -17.82 -9.77 4.80
N PHE A 127 -18.57 -10.66 5.43
CA PHE A 127 -19.02 -11.91 4.82
C PHE A 127 -20.27 -11.69 3.97
N VAL A 128 -20.29 -12.30 2.79
CA VAL A 128 -21.43 -12.27 1.88
C VAL A 128 -21.56 -13.60 1.15
N HIS A 129 -22.80 -14.01 0.90
CA HIS A 129 -23.14 -15.07 -0.04
C HIS A 129 -23.97 -14.44 -1.17
N LEU A 130 -23.42 -14.44 -2.38
CA LEU A 130 -24.11 -13.97 -3.57
C LEU A 130 -24.62 -15.17 -4.37
N ASN A 131 -25.94 -15.22 -4.58
CA ASN A 131 -26.61 -16.29 -5.32
C ASN A 131 -27.56 -15.68 -6.36
N SER A 132 -27.24 -15.90 -7.64
CA SER A 132 -28.04 -15.49 -8.80
C SER A 132 -27.78 -16.46 -9.96
N PRO A 133 -28.56 -16.43 -11.06
CA PRO A 133 -28.22 -17.17 -12.25
C PRO A 133 -26.78 -16.87 -12.71
N GLY A 134 -25.94 -17.90 -12.83
CA GLY A 134 -24.54 -17.78 -13.22
C GLY A 134 -23.56 -17.37 -12.10
N MET A 135 -24.01 -17.14 -10.85
CA MET A 135 -23.14 -16.78 -9.74
C MET A 135 -23.60 -17.43 -8.43
N ASN A 136 -22.73 -18.23 -7.82
CA ASN A 136 -22.94 -18.80 -6.50
C ASN A 136 -21.60 -18.81 -5.76
N ILE A 137 -21.38 -17.79 -4.93
CA ILE A 137 -20.08 -17.50 -4.32
C ILE A 137 -20.28 -17.02 -2.89
N ILE A 138 -19.51 -17.59 -1.97
CA ILE A 138 -19.57 -17.24 -0.54
C ILE A 138 -18.16 -16.98 -0.03
N GLY A 139 -18.04 -15.99 0.84
CA GLY A 139 -16.78 -15.67 1.48
C GLY A 139 -16.78 -14.28 2.07
N ALA A 140 -15.59 -13.70 2.20
CA ALA A 140 -15.38 -12.37 2.73
C ALA A 140 -14.79 -11.42 1.68
N GLY A 141 -15.24 -10.17 1.72
CA GLY A 141 -14.72 -9.04 0.95
C GLY A 141 -14.32 -7.87 1.85
N GLU A 142 -14.04 -6.74 1.22
CA GLU A 142 -13.69 -5.48 1.85
C GLU A 142 -14.90 -4.53 1.83
N PRO A 143 -15.16 -3.73 2.88
CA PRO A 143 -16.30 -2.80 2.90
C PRO A 143 -16.37 -1.83 1.70
N ALA A 144 -15.22 -1.53 1.09
CA ALA A 144 -15.11 -0.61 -0.03
C ALA A 144 -15.20 -1.28 -1.42
N ALA A 145 -15.22 -2.62 -1.50
CA ALA A 145 -15.27 -3.37 -2.75
C ALA A 145 -16.44 -4.37 -2.72
N PRO A 146 -17.26 -4.44 -3.78
CA PRO A 146 -18.34 -5.42 -3.83
C PRO A 146 -17.78 -6.85 -3.95
N GLY A 147 -18.60 -7.85 -3.63
CA GLY A 147 -18.28 -9.25 -3.86
C GLY A 147 -17.32 -9.88 -2.84
N VAL A 148 -16.66 -10.94 -3.28
CA VAL A 148 -15.84 -11.82 -2.44
C VAL A 148 -14.37 -11.73 -2.88
N ALA A 149 -13.46 -11.53 -1.92
CA ALA A 149 -12.02 -11.54 -2.14
C ALA A 149 -11.36 -12.85 -1.68
N ILE A 150 -11.92 -13.47 -0.64
CA ILE A 150 -11.48 -14.74 -0.03
C ILE A 150 -12.71 -15.61 0.13
N GLY A 151 -12.68 -16.85 -0.34
CA GLY A 151 -13.83 -17.75 -0.25
C GLY A 151 -13.83 -18.82 -1.31
N HIS A 152 -15.01 -19.20 -1.76
CA HIS A 152 -15.16 -20.19 -2.82
C HIS A 152 -16.47 -20.02 -3.60
N ASN A 153 -16.45 -20.55 -4.82
CA ASN A 153 -17.66 -20.84 -5.59
C ASN A 153 -17.87 -22.37 -5.65
N ALA A 154 -18.67 -22.85 -6.60
CA ALA A 154 -18.95 -24.28 -6.74
C ALA A 154 -17.77 -25.12 -7.27
N GLN A 155 -16.76 -24.49 -7.88
CA GLN A 155 -15.64 -25.18 -8.54
C GLN A 155 -14.31 -24.92 -7.85
N ILE A 156 -14.08 -23.71 -7.34
CA ILE A 156 -12.78 -23.28 -6.83
C ILE A 156 -12.89 -22.62 -5.47
N ALA A 157 -11.86 -22.77 -4.66
CA ALA A 157 -11.59 -21.99 -3.46
C ALA A 157 -10.33 -21.13 -3.67
N PHE A 158 -10.32 -19.95 -3.09
CA PHE A 158 -9.21 -19.01 -3.18
C PHE A 158 -9.05 -18.23 -1.86
N GLY A 159 -7.80 -17.97 -1.51
CA GLY A 159 -7.40 -17.21 -0.34
C GLY A 159 -6.25 -16.28 -0.68
N LEU A 160 -6.06 -15.23 0.12
CA LEU A 160 -5.00 -14.27 -0.11
C LEU A 160 -4.33 -13.82 1.19
N THR A 161 -3.03 -13.60 1.09
CA THR A 161 -2.25 -12.90 2.10
C THR A 161 -1.44 -11.79 1.44
N ILE A 162 -0.81 -10.93 2.23
CA ILE A 162 -0.04 -9.80 1.71
C ILE A 162 1.30 -10.29 1.16
N PHE A 163 1.63 -9.86 -0.04
CA PHE A 163 2.91 -10.15 -0.68
C PHE A 163 3.69 -8.84 -0.81
N ASN A 164 4.96 -8.84 -0.41
CA ASN A 164 5.75 -7.62 -0.37
C ASN A 164 6.28 -7.27 -1.77
N ILE A 165 5.47 -6.57 -2.56
CA ILE A 165 5.94 -5.84 -3.74
C ILE A 165 6.18 -4.39 -3.34
N ASP A 166 7.28 -3.84 -3.80
CA ASP A 166 7.58 -2.43 -3.70
C ASP A 166 6.65 -1.64 -4.65
N GLN A 167 5.70 -0.86 -4.09
CA GLN A 167 4.64 -0.16 -4.83
C GLN A 167 4.64 1.37 -4.61
N GLU A 168 5.57 1.90 -3.82
CA GLU A 168 5.81 3.32 -3.55
C GLU A 168 7.26 3.69 -3.90
N ASP A 169 7.55 4.98 -4.08
CA ASP A 169 8.91 5.50 -4.21
C ASP A 169 8.94 6.91 -3.60
N LEU A 170 9.94 7.18 -2.76
CA LEU A 170 10.28 8.55 -2.41
C LEU A 170 11.14 9.18 -3.51
N TYR A 171 10.59 10.18 -4.20
CA TYR A 171 11.31 11.00 -5.14
C TYR A 171 11.89 12.23 -4.46
N VAL A 172 13.14 12.56 -4.79
CA VAL A 172 13.86 13.76 -4.32
C VAL A 172 14.09 14.68 -5.51
N TYR A 173 13.58 15.91 -5.40
CA TYR A 173 13.68 16.92 -6.45
C TYR A 173 14.49 18.11 -6.00
N ARG A 174 15.36 18.60 -6.88
CA ARG A 174 15.93 19.95 -6.76
C ARG A 174 14.86 20.97 -7.13
N LEU A 175 14.72 22.02 -6.34
CA LEU A 175 13.85 23.16 -6.60
C LEU A 175 14.61 24.26 -7.33
N ASN A 176 13.89 25.06 -8.12
CA ASN A 176 14.49 26.22 -8.78
C ASN A 176 14.89 27.25 -7.70
N PRO A 177 16.18 27.63 -7.59
CA PRO A 177 16.63 28.59 -6.59
C PRO A 177 15.96 29.97 -6.70
N ASN A 178 15.43 30.30 -7.88
CA ASN A 178 14.74 31.57 -8.13
C ASN A 178 13.21 31.45 -8.02
N ASP A 179 12.65 30.22 -8.00
CA ASP A 179 11.21 29.97 -7.91
C ASP A 179 10.94 28.58 -7.32
N ALA A 180 10.77 28.51 -6.00
CA ALA A 180 10.55 27.24 -5.30
C ALA A 180 9.24 26.50 -5.68
N SER A 181 8.37 27.10 -6.51
CA SER A 181 7.22 26.41 -7.08
C SER A 181 7.57 25.51 -8.27
N GLN A 182 8.84 25.50 -8.70
CA GLN A 182 9.33 24.69 -9.82
C GLN A 182 10.37 23.67 -9.36
N TYR A 183 10.40 22.51 -10.03
CA TYR A 183 11.31 21.41 -9.75
C TYR A 183 12.07 20.96 -10.99
N TRP A 184 13.30 20.49 -10.83
CA TRP A 184 14.14 20.05 -11.94
C TRP A 184 13.68 18.67 -12.42
N TYR A 185 13.35 18.55 -13.70
CA TYR A 185 13.01 17.29 -14.31
C TYR A 185 13.38 17.27 -15.79
N ASN A 186 14.03 16.20 -16.26
CA ASN A 186 14.42 16.00 -17.67
C ASN A 186 15.05 17.23 -18.36
N GLY A 187 15.91 17.97 -17.66
CA GLY A 187 16.68 19.08 -18.24
C GLY A 187 16.02 20.46 -18.17
N PHE A 188 14.86 20.59 -17.53
CA PHE A 188 14.18 21.88 -17.36
C PHE A 188 13.52 22.02 -15.99
N TRP A 189 13.16 23.26 -15.64
CA TRP A 189 12.35 23.57 -14.46
C TRP A 189 10.87 23.40 -14.81
N GLU A 190 10.21 22.46 -14.16
CA GLU A 190 8.78 22.19 -14.33
C GLU A 190 7.99 22.77 -13.16
N PRO A 191 6.87 23.47 -13.39
CA PRO A 191 6.04 23.96 -12.30
C PRO A 191 5.33 22.81 -11.56
N MET A 192 5.24 22.91 -10.24
CA MET A 192 4.35 22.08 -9.45
C MET A 192 2.89 22.44 -9.71
N THR A 193 2.02 21.44 -9.73
CA THR A 193 0.58 21.68 -9.67
C THR A 193 0.22 22.05 -8.23
N THR A 194 -0.43 23.21 -8.04
CA THR A 194 -0.88 23.68 -6.72
C THR A 194 -2.39 23.64 -6.64
N GLN A 195 -2.93 22.99 -5.61
CA GLN A 195 -4.36 22.98 -5.29
C GLN A 195 -4.58 23.65 -3.93
N ARG A 196 -5.57 24.54 -3.86
CA ARG A 196 -5.95 25.23 -2.62
C ARG A 196 -7.31 24.72 -2.17
N GLU A 197 -7.33 24.10 -1.02
CA GLU A 197 -8.53 23.49 -0.43
C GLU A 197 -8.95 24.24 0.83
N LYS A 198 -10.25 24.20 1.14
CA LYS A 198 -10.78 24.65 2.42
C LYS A 198 -11.39 23.47 3.15
N ILE A 199 -10.77 23.06 4.26
CA ILE A 199 -11.25 21.96 5.09
C ILE A 199 -12.20 22.52 6.13
N ALA A 200 -13.49 22.17 6.02
CA ALA A 200 -14.48 22.53 7.03
C ALA A 200 -14.18 21.82 8.36
N VAL A 201 -14.13 22.59 9.45
CA VAL A 201 -13.90 22.09 10.81
C VAL A 201 -15.18 22.26 11.62
N ARG A 202 -15.63 21.20 12.29
CA ARG A 202 -16.81 21.28 13.15
C ARG A 202 -16.50 22.21 14.33
N GLY A 203 -17.30 23.27 14.50
CA GLY A 203 -17.18 24.18 15.63
C GLY A 203 -16.01 25.16 15.54
N GLY A 204 -15.39 25.31 14.37
CA GLY A 204 -14.32 26.28 14.14
C GLY A 204 -14.27 26.75 12.69
N ASP A 205 -13.35 27.66 12.40
CA ASP A 205 -13.17 28.19 11.05
C ASP A 205 -12.59 27.15 10.09
N ALA A 206 -13.01 27.22 8.83
CA ALA A 206 -12.47 26.37 7.78
C ALA A 206 -10.97 26.63 7.59
N GLN A 207 -10.18 25.56 7.55
CA GLN A 207 -8.73 25.63 7.42
C GLN A 207 -8.34 25.65 5.95
N ALA A 208 -7.59 26.67 5.53
CA ALA A 208 -7.02 26.73 4.18
C ALA A 208 -5.79 25.82 4.10
N VAL A 209 -5.77 24.92 3.11
CA VAL A 209 -4.67 23.99 2.88
C VAL A 209 -4.17 24.14 1.45
N THR A 210 -2.86 24.26 1.30
CA THR A 210 -2.19 24.23 -0.01
C THR A 210 -1.58 22.86 -0.22
N LEU A 211 -1.96 22.20 -1.30
CA LEU A 211 -1.44 20.91 -1.73
C LEU A 211 -0.60 21.12 -2.98
N GLN A 212 0.58 20.52 -3.01
CA GLN A 212 1.49 20.61 -4.16
C GLN A 212 1.76 19.21 -4.71
N PHE A 213 1.85 19.12 -6.03
CA PHE A 213 2.06 17.87 -6.74
C PHE A 213 3.12 18.07 -7.81
N THR A 214 4.06 17.13 -7.87
CA THR A 214 4.88 16.93 -9.06
C THR A 214 4.14 16.01 -10.01
N ARG A 215 4.69 15.77 -11.21
CA ARG A 215 4.16 14.75 -12.13
C ARG A 215 4.12 13.34 -11.54
N HIS A 216 4.94 13.07 -10.51
CA HIS A 216 5.05 11.73 -9.92
C HIS A 216 4.14 11.54 -8.70
N GLY A 217 3.67 12.61 -8.07
CA GLY A 217 2.77 12.52 -6.93
C GLY A 217 2.80 13.71 -5.99
N PRO A 218 2.11 13.62 -4.85
CA PRO A 218 2.06 14.67 -3.84
C PRO A 218 3.44 14.95 -3.26
N VAL A 219 3.76 16.23 -3.13
CA VAL A 219 4.90 16.70 -2.35
C VAL A 219 4.55 16.54 -0.88
N ILE A 220 5.37 15.79 -0.15
CA ILE A 220 5.18 15.48 1.27
C ILE A 220 6.13 16.26 2.20
N TYR A 221 7.17 16.88 1.63
CA TYR A 221 8.11 17.70 2.38
C TYR A 221 8.85 18.67 1.44
N ILE A 222 9.14 19.88 1.94
CA ILE A 222 10.03 20.85 1.27
C ILE A 222 11.07 21.31 2.28
N ASP A 223 12.33 21.10 1.94
CA ASP A 223 13.48 21.69 2.62
C ASP A 223 13.91 22.96 1.88
N ALA A 224 13.54 24.11 2.45
CA ALA A 224 13.90 25.41 1.89
C ALA A 224 15.41 25.70 2.01
N GLY A 225 16.09 25.14 3.01
CA GLY A 225 17.52 25.36 3.21
C GLY A 225 18.35 24.70 2.12
N THR A 226 17.95 23.51 1.69
CA THR A 226 18.62 22.75 0.62
C THR A 226 17.96 22.87 -0.75
N HIS A 227 16.92 23.70 -0.89
CA HIS A 227 16.13 23.82 -2.12
C HIS A 227 15.69 22.45 -2.66
N THR A 228 15.15 21.61 -1.79
CA THR A 228 14.80 20.23 -2.12
C THR A 228 13.34 19.94 -1.78
N ALA A 229 12.63 19.25 -2.66
CA ALA A 229 11.29 18.74 -2.40
C ALA A 229 11.26 17.22 -2.45
N TYR A 230 10.42 16.63 -1.61
CA TYR A 230 10.22 15.18 -1.53
C TYR A 230 8.79 14.86 -1.92
N ALA A 231 8.60 13.96 -2.88
CA ALA A 231 7.28 13.53 -3.31
C ALA A 231 7.15 12.01 -3.27
N VAL A 232 5.93 11.51 -3.06
CA VAL A 232 5.65 10.07 -3.08
C VAL A 232 5.00 9.70 -4.39
N ARG A 233 5.67 8.86 -5.18
CA ARG A 233 5.03 8.17 -6.30
C ARG A 233 4.51 6.85 -5.81
N SER A 234 3.32 6.46 -6.24
CA SER A 234 2.85 5.12 -5.89
C SER A 234 1.76 4.58 -6.80
N VAL A 235 1.62 3.25 -6.80
CA VAL A 235 0.61 2.51 -7.56
C VAL A 235 -0.81 2.89 -7.17
N TRP A 236 -1.13 3.03 -5.88
CA TRP A 236 -2.48 3.36 -5.39
C TRP A 236 -3.07 4.70 -5.89
N SER A 237 -2.27 5.58 -6.49
CA SER A 237 -2.78 6.81 -7.13
C SER A 237 -3.16 6.60 -8.61
N ARG A 238 -3.01 5.39 -9.15
CA ARG A 238 -3.36 5.07 -10.55
C ARG A 238 -4.84 4.68 -10.66
N PRO A 239 -5.50 4.98 -11.79
CA PRO A 239 -6.81 4.40 -12.07
C PRO A 239 -6.76 2.86 -12.03
N GLY A 240 -7.78 2.24 -11.41
CA GLY A 240 -7.90 0.78 -11.32
C GLY A 240 -7.17 0.12 -10.16
N THR A 241 -6.53 0.89 -9.26
CA THR A 241 -5.79 0.34 -8.11
C THR A 241 -6.53 0.49 -6.79
N VAL A 242 -7.86 0.56 -6.84
CA VAL A 242 -8.69 0.50 -5.63
C VAL A 242 -8.36 -0.81 -4.90
N PRO A 243 -8.03 -0.76 -3.60
CA PRO A 243 -7.62 -1.92 -2.84
C PRO A 243 -8.57 -3.11 -3.03
N TYR A 244 -8.01 -4.27 -3.36
CA TYR A 244 -8.71 -5.56 -3.54
C TYR A 244 -9.76 -5.62 -4.66
N MET A 245 -9.98 -4.54 -5.42
CA MET A 245 -10.95 -4.51 -6.51
C MET A 245 -10.68 -5.57 -7.59
N GLY A 246 -9.42 -5.99 -7.73
CA GLY A 246 -9.04 -7.09 -8.62
C GLY A 246 -9.74 -8.42 -8.32
N SER A 247 -10.30 -8.59 -7.12
CA SER A 247 -11.02 -9.82 -6.75
C SER A 247 -12.27 -10.06 -7.57
N LEU A 248 -12.87 -8.99 -8.09
CA LEU A 248 -14.04 -9.08 -8.94
C LEU A 248 -13.80 -9.94 -10.18
N ASN A 249 -12.56 -9.97 -10.67
CA ASN A 249 -12.21 -10.62 -11.92
C ASN A 249 -12.19 -12.16 -11.84
N TYR A 250 -12.08 -12.74 -10.64
CA TYR A 250 -12.00 -14.21 -10.47
C TYR A 250 -13.22 -14.83 -9.79
N GLN A 251 -14.26 -14.07 -9.46
CA GLN A 251 -15.45 -14.59 -8.80
C GLN A 251 -16.16 -15.70 -9.60
N SER A 252 -16.12 -15.62 -10.93
CA SER A 252 -16.70 -16.61 -11.85
C SER A 252 -15.68 -17.63 -12.39
N ALA A 253 -14.43 -17.59 -11.94
CA ALA A 253 -13.41 -18.52 -12.41
C ALA A 253 -13.76 -19.95 -11.97
N THR A 254 -13.60 -20.91 -12.89
CA THR A 254 -13.88 -22.34 -12.65
C THR A 254 -12.66 -23.23 -12.80
N SER A 255 -11.50 -22.63 -13.10
CA SER A 255 -10.23 -23.35 -13.29
C SER A 255 -9.03 -22.49 -12.89
N TYR A 256 -7.90 -23.14 -12.62
CA TYR A 256 -6.66 -22.45 -12.27
C TYR A 256 -6.19 -21.51 -13.37
N ALA A 257 -6.37 -21.88 -14.65
CA ALA A 257 -6.01 -21.04 -15.79
C ALA A 257 -6.81 -19.74 -15.82
N GLN A 258 -8.13 -19.80 -15.58
CA GLN A 258 -8.98 -18.61 -15.48
C GLN A 258 -8.64 -17.76 -14.27
N PHE A 259 -8.44 -18.39 -13.10
CA PHE A 259 -8.03 -17.72 -11.87
C PHE A 259 -6.71 -16.95 -12.06
N LYS A 260 -5.68 -17.62 -12.60
CA LYS A 260 -4.38 -17.00 -12.89
C LYS A 260 -4.50 -15.85 -13.90
N THR A 261 -5.33 -16.01 -14.94
CA THR A 261 -5.54 -14.95 -15.94
C THR A 261 -6.20 -13.72 -15.33
N ALA A 262 -7.21 -13.91 -14.48
CA ALA A 262 -7.89 -12.82 -13.78
C ALA A 262 -6.94 -11.99 -12.89
N LEU A 263 -5.94 -12.65 -12.29
CA LEU A 263 -4.95 -11.99 -11.44
C LEU A 263 -3.97 -11.09 -12.20
N ALA A 264 -3.86 -11.21 -13.53
CA ALA A 264 -3.03 -10.31 -14.33
C ALA A 264 -3.49 -8.83 -14.26
N HIS A 265 -4.75 -8.60 -13.90
CA HIS A 265 -5.33 -7.25 -13.74
C HIS A 265 -5.41 -6.79 -12.27
N TRP A 266 -4.74 -7.50 -11.35
CA TRP A 266 -4.72 -7.13 -9.95
C TRP A 266 -3.84 -5.89 -9.70
N GLY A 267 -4.42 -4.85 -9.09
CA GLY A 267 -3.75 -3.58 -8.82
C GLY A 267 -2.96 -3.56 -7.51
N ALA A 268 -3.68 -3.36 -6.41
CA ALA A 268 -3.15 -3.18 -5.06
C ALA A 268 -4.18 -3.70 -4.01
N PRO A 269 -3.76 -3.98 -2.76
CA PRO A 269 -2.37 -4.16 -2.36
C PRO A 269 -1.78 -5.39 -3.06
N SER A 270 -0.47 -5.52 -3.09
CA SER A 270 0.17 -6.74 -3.58
C SER A 270 -0.15 -7.92 -2.67
N VAL A 271 -0.49 -9.07 -3.28
CA VAL A 271 -0.98 -10.25 -2.58
C VAL A 271 -0.36 -11.53 -3.14
N ASN A 272 -0.27 -12.54 -2.30
CA ASN A 272 -0.02 -13.91 -2.70
C ASN A 272 -1.32 -14.68 -2.52
N GLN A 273 -1.83 -15.22 -3.62
CA GLN A 273 -3.08 -15.95 -3.65
C GLN A 273 -2.83 -17.44 -3.74
N VAL A 274 -3.59 -18.20 -2.95
CA VAL A 274 -3.63 -19.65 -3.01
C VAL A 274 -4.93 -20.12 -3.63
N TYR A 275 -4.89 -21.27 -4.28
CA TYR A 275 -5.98 -21.83 -5.06
C TYR A 275 -6.14 -23.32 -4.78
N ALA A 276 -7.39 -23.79 -4.72
CA ALA A 276 -7.74 -25.21 -4.75
C ALA A 276 -9.02 -25.41 -5.56
N ASP A 277 -9.17 -26.56 -6.23
CA ASP A 277 -10.41 -26.89 -6.95
C ASP A 277 -10.93 -28.31 -6.69
N THR A 278 -12.15 -28.55 -7.15
CA THR A 278 -12.85 -29.84 -7.01
C THR A 278 -12.22 -30.97 -7.83
N SER A 279 -11.35 -30.66 -8.80
CA SER A 279 -10.58 -31.64 -9.56
C SER A 279 -9.28 -32.04 -8.84
N GLY A 280 -9.00 -31.42 -7.69
CA GLY A 280 -7.82 -31.72 -6.88
C GLY A 280 -6.58 -30.90 -7.24
N ASN A 281 -6.71 -29.89 -8.11
CA ASN A 281 -5.59 -29.00 -8.40
C ASN A 281 -5.36 -28.04 -7.24
N ILE A 282 -4.10 -27.68 -7.02
CA ILE A 282 -3.69 -26.61 -6.11
C ILE A 282 -2.79 -25.63 -6.84
N GLY A 283 -2.78 -24.37 -6.39
CA GLY A 283 -2.01 -23.33 -7.06
C GLY A 283 -1.61 -22.18 -6.14
N TRP A 284 -0.61 -21.43 -6.60
CA TRP A 284 -0.11 -20.24 -5.94
C TRP A 284 0.26 -19.19 -6.99
N VAL A 285 -0.22 -17.96 -6.82
CA VAL A 285 0.02 -16.85 -7.74
C VAL A 285 0.24 -15.56 -6.93
N THR A 286 1.33 -14.86 -7.18
CA THR A 286 1.54 -13.50 -6.68
C THR A 286 0.94 -12.48 -7.65
N ALA A 287 0.26 -11.47 -7.12
CA ALA A 287 -0.44 -10.48 -7.93
C ALA A 287 -0.26 -9.07 -7.35
N GLY A 288 -0.01 -8.09 -8.22
CA GLY A 288 0.20 -6.69 -7.85
C GLY A 288 0.98 -5.95 -8.91
N ILE A 289 0.63 -4.67 -9.13
CA ILE A 289 1.39 -3.82 -10.05
C ILE A 289 2.77 -3.57 -9.43
N THR A 290 3.81 -3.89 -10.20
CA THR A 290 5.20 -3.65 -9.83
C THR A 290 5.76 -2.51 -10.69
N PRO A 291 6.24 -1.42 -10.10
CA PRO A 291 6.99 -0.39 -10.83
C PRO A 291 8.21 -1.00 -11.53
N ARG A 292 8.39 -0.66 -12.81
CA ARG A 292 9.62 -0.96 -13.54
C ARG A 292 10.60 0.18 -13.31
N ARG A 293 11.74 -0.13 -12.70
CA ARG A 293 12.82 0.80 -12.42
C ARG A 293 13.99 0.42 -13.33
N ASP A 294 14.63 1.41 -13.94
CA ASP A 294 15.77 1.23 -14.87
C ASP A 294 17.13 1.33 -14.14
N ASN A 295 17.11 1.20 -12.80
CA ASN A 295 18.28 1.40 -11.93
C ASN A 295 19.36 0.35 -12.16
#